data_AF-A0A1Z5L224-F1
#
_entry.id   AF-A0A1Z5L224-F1
#
_cell.length_a   1.000
_cell.length_b   1.000
_cell.length_c   1.000
_cell.angle_alpha   90.00
_cell.angle_beta   90.00
_cell.angle_gamma   90.00
#
_symmetry.space_group_name_H-M   'P 1'
#
loop_
_entity.id
_entity.type
_entity.pdbx_description
1 polymer ?
#
loop_
_entity_poly.entity_id
_entity_poly.type
_entity_poly.pdbx_seq_one_letter_code
_entity_poly.pdbx_strand_id
1 'polypeptide(L)'
;MPGVDIMWTGHKVISKVISVQSIEELMEVLRRPPLLWDNLHANDYDHKRLFLGPYTGRSTDLVPHLRGVLSNPNCEYEANFVPLHTLAQWSKCNSDAKHDVSVSADIRLETESEAGSMEDVPPHLGPHAYHPRKALRAAIVEWLPQFECSKSAHGRVLSPAGVLLSSPPPPGATPDDFQPLSSELVNSLVTQPPAEPMDCVPPVREDEVPPPPKDMQLTAEDLFLLVDLFYLPFEHGPQGIAFLQEFHWLRSKGHVVCEGRQKRGDPSELEEWHRRADRFDSMTQATCRLLQHLTAVPNRSLLYDLYPYVWDVKGVISLLNAYVKWMGFSKGYKEAFVSGEQEPWLFRGGLTAELQRLLPLESVSDLFLYKPPESPCSKNYNIRPYAPRDETLVYEICRKTCDDGMDGTEVFPDYP
;
A
#
# COMPACT_ATOMS: atom_id res chain seq x y z
N MET A 1 36.81 19.68 -16.78
CA MET A 1 35.54 19.43 -17.48
C MET A 1 34.42 20.30 -16.86
N PRO A 2 34.30 21.58 -17.26
CA PRO A 2 33.28 22.49 -16.72
C PRO A 2 31.87 22.32 -17.32
N GLY A 3 31.70 21.55 -18.41
CA GLY A 3 30.41 21.34 -19.08
C GLY A 3 29.67 20.05 -18.71
N VAL A 4 30.13 19.33 -17.67
CA VAL A 4 29.50 18.07 -17.21
C VAL A 4 28.70 18.35 -15.94
N ASP A 5 27.40 18.08 -15.99
CA ASP A 5 26.50 18.16 -14.84
C ASP A 5 26.73 16.98 -13.88
N ILE A 6 26.53 17.20 -12.58
CA ILE A 6 26.74 16.18 -11.54
C ILE A 6 25.41 15.89 -10.87
N MET A 7 25.01 14.62 -10.88
CA MET A 7 23.77 14.16 -10.26
C MET A 7 23.92 13.99 -8.75
N TRP A 8 22.87 14.30 -7.99
CA TRP A 8 22.84 14.10 -6.54
C TRP A 8 21.45 13.71 -6.02
N THR A 9 21.38 12.83 -5.01
CA THR A 9 20.11 12.33 -4.46
C THR A 9 19.70 13.01 -3.14
N GLY A 10 20.50 13.97 -2.66
CA GLY A 10 20.42 14.50 -1.30
C GLY A 10 21.17 13.62 -0.28
N HIS A 11 21.09 13.95 1.01
CA HIS A 11 21.89 13.29 2.07
C HIS A 11 21.74 11.76 2.16
N LYS A 12 20.66 11.21 1.61
CA LYS A 12 20.41 9.78 1.52
C LYS A 12 20.05 9.41 0.08
N VAL A 13 20.06 8.11 -0.22
CA VAL A 13 19.52 7.59 -1.50
C VAL A 13 18.07 8.03 -1.65
N ILE A 14 17.27 7.88 -0.58
CA ILE A 14 15.90 8.40 -0.48
C ILE A 14 15.90 9.48 0.59
N SER A 15 15.91 10.74 0.16
CA SER A 15 15.94 11.88 1.07
C SER A 15 14.53 12.25 1.54
N LYS A 16 14.31 12.34 2.86
CA LYS A 16 13.03 12.83 3.43
C LYS A 16 12.85 14.32 3.16
N VAL A 17 13.90 15.09 3.40
CA VAL A 17 13.98 16.53 3.14
C VAL A 17 15.31 16.82 2.44
N ILE A 18 15.28 17.74 1.48
CA ILE A 18 16.47 18.36 0.90
C ILE A 18 16.36 19.86 1.18
N SER A 19 17.31 20.40 1.93
CA SER A 19 17.28 21.81 2.35
C SER A 19 18.17 22.66 1.44
N VAL A 20 17.88 23.97 1.35
CA VAL A 20 18.73 24.92 0.63
C VAL A 20 20.16 24.88 1.17
N GLN A 21 20.31 24.87 2.50
CA GLN A 21 21.60 24.75 3.17
C GLN A 21 22.40 23.52 2.69
N SER A 22 21.75 22.36 2.56
CA SER A 22 22.44 21.14 2.09
C SER A 22 22.95 21.26 0.65
N ILE A 23 22.26 22.02 -0.19
CA ILE A 23 22.68 22.29 -1.56
C ILE A 23 23.82 23.32 -1.58
N GLU A 24 23.75 24.36 -0.77
CA GLU A 24 24.82 25.37 -0.62
C GLU A 24 26.13 24.71 -0.18
N GLU A 25 26.09 23.88 0.87
CA GLU A 25 27.25 23.11 1.36
C GLU A 25 27.82 22.21 0.27
N LEU A 26 26.97 21.54 -0.51
CA LEU A 26 27.41 20.71 -1.63
C LEU A 26 28.05 21.54 -2.74
N MET A 27 27.51 22.72 -3.04
CA MET A 27 28.02 23.62 -4.07
C MET A 27 29.41 24.18 -3.73
N GLU A 28 29.75 24.32 -2.44
CA GLU A 28 31.12 24.67 -2.02
C GLU A 28 32.15 23.63 -2.45
N VAL A 29 31.75 22.36 -2.53
CA VAL A 29 32.61 21.24 -2.94
C VAL A 29 32.54 21.02 -4.45
N LEU A 30 31.34 20.90 -5.02
CA LEU A 30 31.14 20.63 -6.45
C LEU A 30 31.48 21.83 -7.35
N ARG A 31 31.49 23.04 -6.77
CA ARG A 31 31.70 24.33 -7.44
C ARG A 31 30.74 24.55 -8.61
N ARG A 32 29.55 23.95 -8.56
CA ARG A 32 28.46 24.05 -9.54
C ARG A 32 27.13 23.61 -8.94
N PRO A 33 25.99 24.10 -9.44
CA PRO A 33 24.66 23.59 -9.09
C PRO A 33 24.53 22.10 -9.45
N PRO A 34 24.02 21.25 -8.54
CA PRO A 34 23.78 19.83 -8.84
C PRO A 34 22.52 19.65 -9.69
N LEU A 35 22.48 18.55 -10.43
CA LEU A 35 21.26 18.01 -11.04
C LEU A 35 20.64 17.02 -10.04
N LEU A 36 19.45 17.29 -9.54
CA LEU A 36 18.83 16.39 -8.57
C LEU A 36 18.37 15.10 -9.27
N TRP A 37 18.79 13.94 -8.76
CA TRP A 37 18.20 12.64 -9.05
C TRP A 37 17.34 12.27 -7.85
N ASP A 38 16.02 12.48 -7.93
CA ASP A 38 15.15 12.34 -6.78
C ASP A 38 14.47 10.97 -6.71
N ASN A 39 14.75 10.22 -5.65
CA ASN A 39 14.17 8.90 -5.39
C ASN A 39 12.98 8.96 -4.41
N LEU A 40 12.36 10.13 -4.19
CA LEU A 40 11.22 10.27 -3.26
C LEU A 40 10.09 9.26 -3.53
N HIS A 41 9.86 8.89 -4.80
CA HIS A 41 8.81 7.96 -5.19
C HIS A 41 9.36 6.65 -5.76
N ALA A 42 10.66 6.37 -5.64
CA ALA A 42 11.22 5.09 -6.06
C ALA A 42 10.71 3.96 -5.16
N ASN A 43 10.42 2.78 -5.71
CA ASN A 43 10.01 1.59 -4.95
C ASN A 43 10.77 0.31 -5.34
N ASP A 44 11.81 0.41 -6.17
CA ASP A 44 12.65 -0.71 -6.60
C ASP A 44 13.32 -1.48 -5.44
N TYR A 45 13.54 -0.81 -4.31
CA TYR A 45 14.09 -1.39 -3.09
C TYR A 45 13.07 -2.18 -2.24
N ASP A 46 11.77 -2.02 -2.47
CA ASP A 46 10.71 -2.72 -1.73
C ASP A 46 9.45 -2.88 -2.59
N HIS A 47 9.31 -4.05 -3.21
CA HIS A 47 8.20 -4.41 -4.09
C HIS A 47 6.84 -4.52 -3.38
N LYS A 48 6.77 -4.38 -2.06
CA LYS A 48 5.50 -4.30 -1.31
C LYS A 48 5.03 -2.86 -1.14
N ARG A 49 5.85 -1.87 -1.51
CA ARG A 49 5.55 -0.46 -1.33
C ARG A 49 5.24 0.21 -2.65
N LEU A 50 4.33 1.17 -2.56
CA LEU A 50 3.90 2.01 -3.66
C LEU A 50 3.76 3.44 -3.14
N PHE A 51 4.15 4.43 -3.95
CA PHE A 51 4.14 5.84 -3.57
C PHE A 51 3.32 6.66 -4.56
N LEU A 52 2.11 7.00 -4.14
CA LEU A 52 1.10 7.77 -4.88
C LEU A 52 0.88 9.16 -4.27
N GLY A 53 1.61 9.51 -3.20
CA GLY A 53 1.55 10.81 -2.55
C GLY A 53 2.12 11.96 -3.40
N PRO A 54 1.95 13.22 -2.95
CA PRO A 54 2.46 14.39 -3.65
C PRO A 54 3.96 14.59 -3.41
N TYR A 55 4.64 15.19 -4.39
CA TYR A 55 6.02 15.64 -4.25
C TYR A 55 6.16 16.61 -3.07
N THR A 56 7.06 16.32 -2.12
CA THR A 56 7.21 17.09 -0.88
C THR A 56 8.62 16.99 -0.29
N GLY A 57 8.90 17.78 0.74
CA GLY A 57 10.20 17.83 1.42
C GLY A 57 11.30 18.56 0.63
N ARG A 58 10.95 19.19 -0.50
CA ARG A 58 11.83 20.01 -1.33
C ARG A 58 11.19 21.38 -1.45
N SER A 59 11.73 22.37 -0.74
CA SER A 59 11.24 23.75 -0.83
C SER A 59 11.38 24.28 -2.27
N THR A 60 10.45 25.10 -2.73
CA THR A 60 10.58 25.78 -4.03
C THR A 60 11.82 26.69 -4.08
N ASP A 61 12.35 27.10 -2.92
CA ASP A 61 13.58 27.90 -2.81
C ASP A 61 14.83 27.13 -3.26
N LEU A 62 14.72 25.81 -3.48
CA LEU A 62 15.79 25.01 -4.10
C LEU A 62 15.95 25.30 -5.59
N VAL A 63 14.88 25.67 -6.30
CA VAL A 63 14.88 25.78 -7.77
C VAL A 63 16.02 26.67 -8.30
N PRO A 64 16.31 27.86 -7.73
CA PRO A 64 17.42 28.70 -8.18
C PRO A 64 18.82 28.10 -7.93
N HIS A 65 18.95 27.14 -7.02
CA HIS A 65 20.21 26.52 -6.60
C HIS A 65 20.50 25.21 -7.32
N LEU A 66 19.57 24.73 -8.15
CA LEU A 66 19.68 23.46 -8.86
C LEU A 66 19.89 23.68 -10.36
N ARG A 67 20.59 22.74 -10.99
CA ARG A 67 20.65 22.65 -12.45
C ARG A 67 19.33 22.15 -13.04
N GLY A 68 18.64 21.31 -12.30
CA GLY A 68 17.36 20.70 -12.65
C GLY A 68 17.00 19.59 -11.67
N VAL A 69 15.84 18.97 -11.90
CA VAL A 69 15.36 17.81 -11.14
C VAL A 69 14.93 16.72 -12.12
N LEU A 70 15.45 15.51 -11.91
CA LEU A 70 15.04 14.29 -12.57
C LEU A 70 14.46 13.36 -11.49
N SER A 71 13.20 12.96 -11.65
CA SER A 71 12.56 12.00 -10.75
C SER A 71 12.86 10.58 -11.20
N ASN A 72 13.23 9.72 -10.25
CA ASN A 72 13.21 8.27 -10.39
C ASN A 72 12.00 7.75 -9.61
N PRO A 73 10.87 7.44 -10.28
CA PRO A 73 9.60 7.18 -9.64
C PRO A 73 9.37 5.66 -9.40
N ASN A 74 8.13 5.23 -9.19
CA ASN A 74 7.80 3.82 -8.98
C ASN A 74 8.12 3.00 -10.24
N CYS A 75 8.38 1.70 -10.07
CA CYS A 75 8.57 0.74 -11.16
C CYS A 75 7.31 0.65 -12.03
N GLU A 76 6.14 0.66 -11.41
CA GLU A 76 4.84 0.62 -12.06
C GLU A 76 4.58 1.93 -12.79
N TYR A 77 4.50 1.87 -14.12
CA TYR A 77 4.39 3.05 -14.97
C TYR A 77 3.16 3.88 -14.63
N GLU A 78 2.01 3.22 -14.45
CA GLU A 78 0.73 3.89 -14.26
C GLU A 78 0.57 4.50 -12.85
N ALA A 79 1.35 4.04 -11.88
CA ALA A 79 1.39 4.58 -10.52
C ALA A 79 2.05 5.97 -10.44
N ASN A 80 2.71 6.42 -11.50
CA ASN A 80 3.53 7.62 -11.50
C ASN A 80 2.79 8.90 -11.88
N PHE A 81 1.48 8.84 -12.11
CA PHE A 81 0.67 10.01 -12.48
C PHE A 81 0.76 11.12 -11.42
N VAL A 82 0.40 10.82 -10.16
CA VAL A 82 0.44 11.81 -9.07
C VAL A 82 1.86 12.29 -8.76
N PRO A 83 2.86 11.40 -8.61
CA PRO A 83 4.27 11.80 -8.43
C PRO A 83 4.77 12.82 -9.48
N LEU A 84 4.55 12.54 -10.76
CA LEU A 84 5.04 13.39 -11.85
C LEU A 84 4.21 14.68 -12.00
N HIS A 85 2.88 14.58 -11.83
CA HIS A 85 1.98 15.73 -11.93
C HIS A 85 2.27 16.75 -10.83
N THR A 86 2.46 16.29 -9.59
CA THR A 86 2.76 17.17 -8.45
C THR A 86 4.17 17.76 -8.52
N LEU A 87 5.16 17.02 -9.03
CA LEU A 87 6.49 17.56 -9.36
C LEU A 87 6.40 18.66 -10.43
N ALA A 88 5.59 18.47 -11.47
CA ALA A 88 5.39 19.47 -12.53
C ALA A 88 4.65 20.72 -12.03
N GLN A 89 3.79 20.58 -11.02
CA GLN A 89 3.20 21.73 -10.33
C GLN A 89 4.24 22.46 -9.47
N TRP A 90 5.04 21.71 -8.69
CA TRP A 90 6.12 22.26 -7.86
C TRP A 90 7.14 23.07 -8.68
N SER A 91 7.54 22.57 -9.85
CA SER A 91 8.53 23.25 -10.70
C SER A 91 8.07 24.58 -11.30
N LYS A 92 6.75 24.84 -11.27
CA LYS A 92 6.13 26.10 -11.72
C LYS A 92 5.90 27.09 -10.58
N CYS A 93 6.17 26.69 -9.34
CA CYS A 93 6.01 27.50 -8.14
C CYS A 93 7.34 28.13 -7.72
N ASN A 94 7.26 29.27 -7.02
CA ASN A 94 8.42 30.03 -6.54
C ASN A 94 8.29 30.46 -5.07
N SER A 95 7.28 29.94 -4.38
CA SER A 95 7.07 30.13 -2.96
C SER A 95 6.41 28.88 -2.41
N ASP A 96 6.74 28.52 -1.18
CA ASP A 96 6.01 27.49 -0.46
C ASP A 96 4.84 28.11 0.30
N ALA A 97 3.72 27.40 0.33
CA ALA A 97 2.68 27.70 1.28
C ALA A 97 3.21 27.55 2.71
N LYS A 98 2.93 28.52 3.58
CA LYS A 98 3.27 28.40 5.00
C LYS A 98 2.53 27.18 5.57
N HIS A 99 3.29 26.19 6.00
CA HIS A 99 2.77 25.05 6.72
C HIS A 99 2.57 25.45 8.19
N ASP A 100 1.36 25.35 8.71
CA ASP A 100 1.21 25.08 10.13
C ASP A 100 1.75 23.67 10.39
N VAL A 101 2.48 23.56 11.50
CA VAL A 101 3.48 22.56 11.84
C VAL A 101 3.07 21.12 11.49
N SER A 102 3.87 20.45 10.65
CA SER A 102 3.83 18.99 10.46
C SER A 102 4.29 18.32 11.76
N VAL A 103 3.31 17.88 12.56
CA VAL A 103 3.55 17.00 13.71
C VAL A 103 3.89 15.61 13.16
N SER A 104 5.03 15.06 13.57
CA SER A 104 5.50 13.74 13.12
C SER A 104 4.44 12.65 13.40
N ALA A 105 4.41 11.64 12.53
CA ALA A 105 3.51 10.49 12.68
C ALA A 105 3.66 9.80 14.07
N ASP A 106 4.88 9.77 14.60
CA ASP A 106 5.19 9.21 15.93
C ASP A 106 4.50 9.97 17.07
N ILE A 107 4.31 11.30 16.95
CA ILE A 107 3.63 12.12 17.95
C ILE A 107 2.10 12.06 17.80
N ARG A 108 1.60 11.75 16.58
CA ARG A 108 0.17 11.62 16.29
C ARG A 108 -0.47 10.33 16.81
N LEU A 109 0.31 9.29 17.11
CA LEU A 109 -0.26 8.06 17.70
C LEU A 109 -0.72 8.25 19.16
N GLU A 110 -0.20 9.27 19.86
CA GLU A 110 -0.46 9.49 21.29
C GLU A 110 -1.48 10.60 21.59
N THR A 111 -1.95 11.34 20.58
CA THR A 111 -2.91 12.43 20.77
C THR A 111 -4.27 12.05 20.17
N GLU A 112 -5.18 11.63 21.04
CA GLU A 112 -6.61 11.56 20.73
C GLU A 112 -7.16 12.98 20.55
N SER A 113 -7.27 13.47 19.31
CA SER A 113 -8.25 14.50 18.99
C SER A 113 -8.48 14.63 17.50
N GLU A 114 -9.73 14.38 17.12
CA GLU A 114 -10.46 14.80 15.92
C GLU A 114 -9.89 14.43 14.55
N ALA A 115 -10.72 13.69 13.82
CA ALA A 115 -10.55 13.30 12.44
C ALA A 115 -9.89 14.40 11.60
N GLY A 116 -8.73 14.08 11.01
CA GLY A 116 -8.06 14.94 10.03
C GLY A 116 -9.03 15.28 8.91
N SER A 117 -9.65 16.44 9.02
CA SER A 117 -10.64 16.90 8.07
C SER A 117 -9.94 17.25 6.76
N MET A 118 -10.71 17.23 5.68
CA MET A 118 -10.31 17.62 4.34
C MET A 118 -10.01 19.14 4.22
N GLU A 119 -9.79 19.89 5.31
CA GLU A 119 -9.82 21.36 5.31
C GLU A 119 -8.47 22.08 5.53
N ASP A 120 -7.31 21.42 5.64
CA ASP A 120 -6.04 22.16 5.83
C ASP A 120 -5.41 22.70 4.52
N VAL A 121 -6.20 23.20 3.57
CA VAL A 121 -5.62 24.02 2.48
C VAL A 121 -5.89 25.47 2.82
N PRO A 122 -4.86 26.31 3.02
CA PRO A 122 -5.06 27.72 3.34
C PRO A 122 -5.99 28.38 2.30
N PRO A 123 -7.03 29.14 2.74
CA PRO A 123 -8.08 29.66 1.86
C PRO A 123 -7.55 30.63 0.79
N HIS A 124 -6.36 31.21 1.02
CA HIS A 124 -5.72 32.14 0.10
C HIS A 124 -4.25 31.76 -0.11
N LEU A 125 -4.02 30.81 -1.01
CA LEU A 125 -2.69 30.50 -1.53
C LEU A 125 -2.38 31.44 -2.70
N GLY A 126 -1.18 32.01 -2.71
CA GLY A 126 -0.69 32.78 -3.86
C GLY A 126 -0.73 31.94 -5.15
N PRO A 127 -0.84 32.56 -6.33
CA PRO A 127 -0.95 31.86 -7.61
C PRO A 127 0.27 30.97 -7.92
N HIS A 128 1.44 31.33 -7.37
CA HIS A 128 2.70 30.61 -7.53
C HIS A 128 3.16 29.87 -6.27
N ALA A 129 2.26 29.71 -5.28
CA ALA A 129 2.56 29.00 -4.04
C ALA A 129 2.34 27.50 -4.20
N TYR A 130 3.36 26.69 -3.90
CA TYR A 130 3.24 25.24 -3.85
C TYR A 130 2.63 24.79 -2.52
N HIS A 131 1.65 23.89 -2.58
CA HIS A 131 1.09 23.23 -1.41
C HIS A 131 0.80 21.76 -1.76
N PRO A 132 1.45 20.77 -1.09
CA PRO A 132 1.34 19.36 -1.48
C PRO A 132 -0.10 18.85 -1.58
N ARG A 133 -0.98 19.18 -0.62
CA ARG A 133 -2.39 18.78 -0.67
C ARG A 133 -3.19 19.44 -1.79
N LYS A 134 -2.90 20.69 -2.15
CA LYS A 134 -3.56 21.37 -3.28
C LYS A 134 -3.12 20.71 -4.59
N ALA A 135 -1.82 20.44 -4.70
CA ALA A 135 -1.26 19.76 -5.86
C ALA A 135 -1.83 18.35 -6.02
N LEU A 136 -1.94 17.60 -4.92
CA LEU A 136 -2.55 16.28 -4.89
C LEU A 136 -4.01 16.30 -5.38
N ARG A 137 -4.82 17.25 -4.89
CA ARG A 137 -6.22 17.39 -5.34
C ARG A 137 -6.32 17.63 -6.84
N ALA A 138 -5.51 18.54 -7.37
CA ALA A 138 -5.46 18.80 -8.81
C ALA A 138 -5.05 17.53 -9.58
N ALA A 139 -4.01 16.83 -9.10
CA ALA A 139 -3.54 15.59 -9.71
C ALA A 139 -4.62 14.49 -9.73
N ILE A 140 -5.33 14.27 -8.62
CA ILE A 140 -6.40 13.25 -8.54
C ILE A 140 -7.56 13.57 -9.49
N VAL A 141 -7.98 14.84 -9.58
CA VAL A 141 -9.04 15.27 -10.50
C VAL A 141 -8.66 15.01 -11.95
N GLU A 142 -7.39 15.23 -12.32
CA GLU A 142 -6.89 14.97 -13.67
C GLU A 142 -6.54 13.49 -13.92
N TRP A 143 -6.27 12.71 -12.86
CA TRP A 143 -5.98 11.28 -12.95
C TRP A 143 -7.25 10.44 -13.14
N LEU A 144 -8.35 10.82 -12.48
CA LEU A 144 -9.60 10.04 -12.49
C LEU A 144 -10.09 9.67 -13.90
N PRO A 145 -10.14 10.59 -14.90
CA PRO A 145 -10.56 10.23 -16.26
C PRO A 145 -9.65 9.19 -16.95
N GLN A 146 -8.40 9.03 -16.51
CA GLN A 146 -7.48 8.04 -17.08
C GLN A 146 -7.92 6.60 -16.78
N PHE A 147 -8.65 6.37 -15.69
CA PHE A 147 -9.21 5.06 -15.37
C PHE A 147 -10.36 4.68 -16.32
N GLU A 148 -11.03 5.66 -16.91
CA GLU A 148 -12.13 5.46 -17.87
C GLU A 148 -11.62 5.21 -19.30
N CYS A 149 -10.35 5.53 -19.59
CA CYS A 149 -9.75 5.26 -20.89
C CYS A 149 -9.51 3.76 -21.07
N SER A 150 -10.13 3.17 -22.10
CA SER A 150 -9.86 1.77 -22.45
C SER A 150 -8.39 1.60 -22.85
N LYS A 151 -7.66 0.79 -22.08
CA LYS A 151 -6.24 0.52 -22.32
C LYS A 151 -5.92 -0.89 -21.84
N SER A 152 -5.54 -1.76 -22.78
CA SER A 152 -5.10 -3.12 -22.46
C SER A 152 -3.79 -3.14 -21.69
N ALA A 153 -3.66 -4.10 -20.78
CA ALA A 153 -2.41 -4.33 -20.08
C ALA A 153 -1.49 -5.22 -20.93
N HIS A 154 -0.25 -4.75 -21.10
CA HIS A 154 0.78 -5.48 -21.81
C HIS A 154 1.90 -5.76 -20.82
N GLY A 155 2.08 -7.02 -20.44
CA GLY A 155 3.02 -7.41 -19.40
C GLY A 155 3.44 -8.86 -19.54
N ARG A 156 4.57 -9.23 -18.95
CA ARG A 156 4.99 -10.64 -18.86
C ARG A 156 4.27 -11.27 -17.67
N VAL A 157 3.53 -12.37 -17.88
CA VAL A 157 3.33 -13.35 -16.80
C VAL A 157 4.73 -13.84 -16.43
N LEU A 158 5.29 -13.38 -15.31
CA LEU A 158 6.56 -13.92 -14.83
C LEU A 158 6.33 -15.38 -14.47
N SER A 159 6.71 -16.28 -15.38
CA SER A 159 6.76 -17.71 -15.09
C SER A 159 7.67 -17.91 -13.87
N PRO A 160 7.29 -18.76 -12.89
CA PRO A 160 8.02 -18.95 -11.64
C PRO A 160 9.51 -19.32 -11.80
N ALA A 161 9.91 -19.79 -12.97
CA ALA A 161 11.26 -20.26 -13.25
C ALA A 161 12.30 -19.15 -13.51
N GLY A 162 11.89 -17.89 -13.68
CA GLY A 162 12.78 -16.82 -14.18
C GLY A 162 13.47 -15.93 -13.15
N VAL A 163 13.06 -15.96 -11.87
CA VAL A 163 13.61 -15.07 -10.82
C VAL A 163 14.36 -15.88 -9.76
N LEU A 164 15.32 -16.69 -10.21
CA LEU A 164 16.47 -17.04 -9.39
C LEU A 164 17.56 -16.02 -9.70
N LEU A 165 17.42 -14.81 -9.16
CA LEU A 165 18.58 -13.93 -9.00
C LEU A 165 19.55 -14.68 -8.09
N SER A 166 20.63 -15.19 -8.68
CA SER A 166 21.72 -15.86 -7.98
C SER A 166 22.10 -15.03 -6.77
N SER A 167 22.08 -15.65 -5.60
CA SER A 167 22.50 -15.06 -4.33
C SER A 167 23.87 -14.39 -4.46
N PRO A 168 24.14 -13.28 -3.74
CA PRO A 168 25.48 -12.69 -3.75
C PRO A 168 26.50 -13.72 -3.26
N PRO A 169 27.72 -13.77 -3.85
CA PRO A 169 28.71 -14.74 -3.47
C PRO A 169 29.20 -14.48 -2.04
N PRO A 170 29.65 -15.52 -1.32
CA PRO A 170 30.18 -15.38 0.03
C PRO A 170 31.41 -14.45 0.06
N PRO A 171 31.71 -13.82 1.21
CA PRO A 171 32.83 -12.91 1.35
C PRO A 171 34.15 -13.66 1.10
N GLY A 172 34.82 -13.35 -0.01
CA GLY A 172 36.07 -13.98 -0.44
C GLY A 172 36.30 -14.06 -1.97
N ALA A 173 35.31 -13.69 -2.79
CA ALA A 173 35.44 -13.73 -4.26
C ALA A 173 36.45 -12.68 -4.78
N THR A 174 37.27 -13.10 -5.74
CA THR A 174 38.31 -12.26 -6.36
C THR A 174 37.78 -11.53 -7.60
N PRO A 175 38.44 -10.45 -8.07
CA PRO A 175 37.94 -9.63 -9.18
C PRO A 175 37.71 -10.38 -10.51
N ASP A 176 38.30 -11.56 -10.69
CA ASP A 176 38.14 -12.41 -11.89
C ASP A 176 36.82 -13.20 -11.91
N ASP A 177 36.02 -13.19 -10.84
CA ASP A 177 34.72 -13.90 -10.79
C ASP A 177 33.56 -13.10 -11.44
N PHE A 178 33.82 -11.87 -11.91
CA PHE A 178 32.84 -11.07 -12.63
C PHE A 178 32.88 -11.37 -14.13
N GLN A 179 32.03 -12.31 -14.59
CA GLN A 179 31.73 -12.40 -16.01
C GLN A 179 30.77 -11.26 -16.40
N PRO A 180 31.10 -10.42 -17.41
CA PRO A 180 30.12 -9.51 -17.98
C PRO A 180 28.96 -10.33 -18.55
N LEU A 181 27.73 -9.79 -18.43
CA LEU A 181 26.53 -10.41 -19.01
C LEU A 181 26.81 -10.76 -20.47
N SER A 182 26.55 -12.03 -20.85
CA SER A 182 26.82 -12.48 -22.20
C SER A 182 26.05 -11.61 -23.20
N SER A 183 26.67 -11.30 -24.33
CA SER A 183 26.04 -10.58 -25.44
C SER A 183 24.76 -11.28 -25.93
N GLU A 184 24.62 -12.58 -25.70
CA GLU A 184 23.40 -13.35 -25.92
C GLU A 184 22.27 -12.98 -24.96
N LEU A 185 22.54 -12.72 -23.68
CA LEU A 185 21.52 -12.27 -22.72
C LEU A 185 21.05 -10.85 -23.03
N VAL A 186 21.98 -9.96 -23.40
CA VAL A 186 21.68 -8.58 -23.82
C VAL A 186 20.86 -8.58 -25.12
N ASN A 187 21.26 -9.38 -26.11
CA ASN A 187 20.51 -9.51 -27.36
C ASN A 187 19.13 -10.15 -27.11
N SER A 188 19.02 -11.15 -26.24
CA SER A 188 17.74 -11.78 -25.88
C SER A 188 16.80 -10.88 -25.06
N LEU A 189 17.29 -9.78 -24.47
CA LEU A 189 16.45 -8.74 -23.87
C LEU A 189 15.97 -7.72 -24.92
N VAL A 190 16.74 -7.52 -26.00
CA VAL A 190 16.47 -6.53 -27.06
C VAL A 190 15.59 -7.09 -28.19
N THR A 191 15.64 -8.38 -28.51
CA THR A 191 14.92 -9.00 -29.64
C THR A 191 13.66 -9.78 -29.28
N GLN A 192 13.05 -9.53 -28.12
CA GLN A 192 11.86 -10.29 -27.71
C GLN A 192 10.62 -9.98 -28.56
N PRO A 193 9.75 -10.98 -28.80
CA PRO A 193 8.46 -10.76 -29.46
C PRO A 193 7.58 -9.79 -28.64
N PRO A 194 6.61 -9.10 -29.28
CA PRO A 194 5.72 -8.18 -28.60
C PRO A 194 5.01 -8.86 -27.41
N ALA A 195 4.92 -8.17 -26.28
CA ALA A 195 4.19 -8.67 -25.11
C ALA A 195 2.73 -8.95 -25.49
N GLU A 196 2.25 -10.16 -25.23
CA GLU A 196 0.84 -10.50 -25.42
C GLU A 196 -0.02 -9.78 -24.36
N PRO A 197 -1.27 -9.41 -24.70
CA PRO A 197 -2.17 -8.78 -23.75
C PRO A 197 -2.45 -9.74 -22.59
N MET A 198 -2.31 -9.24 -21.37
CA MET A 198 -2.59 -9.98 -20.12
C MET A 198 -4.10 -10.17 -19.87
N ASP A 199 -4.93 -9.62 -20.75
CA ASP A 199 -6.38 -9.67 -20.63
C ASP A 199 -6.88 -11.07 -21.01
N CYS A 200 -7.44 -11.82 -20.04
CA CYS A 200 -8.09 -13.12 -20.29
C CYS A 200 -9.38 -13.02 -21.13
N VAL A 201 -9.69 -11.83 -21.66
CA VAL A 201 -10.88 -11.55 -22.45
C VAL A 201 -10.42 -11.17 -23.86
N PRO A 202 -10.87 -11.87 -24.91
CA PRO A 202 -10.58 -11.46 -26.28
C PRO A 202 -11.03 -10.00 -26.47
N PRO A 203 -10.36 -9.21 -27.32
CA PRO A 203 -10.71 -7.79 -27.49
C PRO A 203 -12.15 -7.69 -27.98
N VAL A 204 -13.06 -7.39 -27.06
CA VAL A 204 -14.42 -6.98 -27.38
C VAL A 204 -14.27 -5.58 -27.98
N ARG A 205 -14.95 -5.32 -29.11
CA ARG A 205 -14.90 -4.00 -29.75
C ARG A 205 -15.27 -2.94 -28.70
N GLU A 206 -14.54 -1.83 -28.68
CA GLU A 206 -14.70 -0.73 -27.71
C GLU A 206 -16.16 -0.24 -27.61
N ASP A 207 -16.93 -0.41 -28.69
CA ASP A 207 -18.34 -0.02 -28.79
C ASP A 207 -19.35 -0.98 -28.12
N GLU A 208 -18.93 -2.14 -27.60
CA GLU A 208 -19.84 -3.18 -27.06
C GLU A 208 -19.75 -3.41 -25.54
N VAL A 209 -18.82 -2.79 -24.81
CA VAL A 209 -18.75 -2.91 -23.35
C VAL A 209 -19.58 -1.79 -22.71
N PRO A 210 -20.76 -2.08 -22.13
CA PRO A 210 -21.52 -1.06 -21.43
C PRO A 210 -20.68 -0.50 -20.26
N PRO A 211 -20.75 0.81 -19.99
CA PRO A 211 -20.07 1.38 -18.85
C PRO A 211 -20.52 0.65 -17.57
N PRO A 212 -19.63 0.50 -16.57
CA PRO A 212 -20.02 -0.12 -15.32
C PRO A 212 -21.24 0.61 -14.73
N PRO A 213 -22.14 -0.12 -14.05
CA PRO A 213 -23.25 0.48 -13.31
C PRO A 213 -22.78 1.67 -12.48
N LYS A 214 -23.60 2.72 -12.33
CA LYS A 214 -23.21 3.96 -11.63
C LYS A 214 -22.70 3.71 -10.20
N ASP A 215 -23.18 2.67 -9.56
CA ASP A 215 -22.78 2.19 -8.23
C ASP A 215 -21.43 1.46 -8.20
N MET A 216 -20.81 1.22 -9.36
CA MET A 216 -19.48 0.58 -9.49
C MET A 216 -18.44 1.50 -10.15
N GLN A 217 -18.76 2.78 -10.34
CA GLN A 217 -17.84 3.75 -10.93
C GLN A 217 -16.81 4.21 -9.90
N LEU A 218 -15.54 4.23 -10.31
CA LEU A 218 -14.46 4.76 -9.50
C LEU A 218 -14.67 6.26 -9.26
N THR A 219 -14.53 6.69 -8.00
CA THR A 219 -14.76 8.09 -7.60
C THR A 219 -13.46 8.77 -7.20
N ALA A 220 -13.48 10.11 -7.09
CA ALA A 220 -12.36 10.86 -6.54
C ALA A 220 -12.06 10.47 -5.08
N GLU A 221 -13.10 10.13 -4.29
CA GLU A 221 -12.94 9.67 -2.90
C GLU A 221 -12.18 8.35 -2.83
N ASP A 222 -12.46 7.43 -3.75
CA ASP A 222 -11.71 6.17 -3.89
C ASP A 222 -10.23 6.44 -4.17
N LEU A 223 -9.92 7.40 -5.06
CA LEU A 223 -8.53 7.78 -5.35
C LEU A 223 -7.85 8.50 -4.18
N PHE A 224 -8.55 9.32 -3.40
CA PHE A 224 -7.99 9.87 -2.16
C PHE A 224 -7.68 8.77 -1.15
N LEU A 225 -8.57 7.78 -0.98
CA LEU A 225 -8.31 6.62 -0.13
C LEU A 225 -7.10 5.82 -0.63
N LEU A 226 -7.04 5.55 -1.94
CA LEU A 226 -5.92 4.85 -2.57
C LEU A 226 -4.59 5.55 -2.29
N VAL A 227 -4.52 6.86 -2.54
CA VAL A 227 -3.31 7.66 -2.29
C VAL A 227 -2.95 7.68 -0.80
N ASP A 228 -3.93 7.79 0.09
CA ASP A 228 -3.66 7.84 1.53
C ASP A 228 -3.12 6.52 2.08
N LEU A 229 -3.54 5.38 1.51
CA LEU A 229 -3.02 4.06 1.86
C LEU A 229 -1.59 3.85 1.34
N PHE A 230 -1.24 4.45 0.19
CA PHE A 230 0.06 4.32 -0.49
C PHE A 230 0.75 5.68 -0.65
N TYR A 231 0.97 6.39 0.46
CA TYR A 231 1.33 7.81 0.43
C TYR A 231 2.81 8.09 0.10
N LEU A 232 3.69 8.15 1.10
CA LEU A 232 5.11 8.52 0.93
C LEU A 232 6.04 7.58 1.70
N PRO A 233 7.36 7.58 1.42
CA PRO A 233 8.30 6.68 2.08
C PRO A 233 8.43 6.86 3.60
N PHE A 234 8.12 8.05 4.10
CA PHE A 234 8.33 8.44 5.51
C PHE A 234 7.05 8.91 6.20
N GLU A 235 5.90 8.80 5.53
CA GLU A 235 4.63 9.31 6.03
C GLU A 235 3.47 8.53 5.40
N HIS A 236 2.48 8.19 6.21
CA HIS A 236 1.20 7.65 5.75
C HIS A 236 0.21 8.78 5.49
N GLY A 237 -0.71 8.58 4.55
CA GLY A 237 -1.78 9.56 4.34
C GLY A 237 -2.76 9.59 5.50
N PRO A 238 -3.59 10.64 5.62
CA PRO A 238 -4.52 10.82 6.72
C PRO A 238 -5.44 9.61 6.98
N GLN A 239 -6.00 8.99 5.94
CA GLN A 239 -6.85 7.80 6.12
C GLN A 239 -6.05 6.57 6.57
N GLY A 240 -4.82 6.39 6.10
CA GLY A 240 -3.91 5.34 6.58
C GLY A 240 -3.60 5.49 8.08
N ILE A 241 -3.30 6.71 8.52
CA ILE A 241 -3.12 7.04 9.95
C ILE A 241 -4.40 6.76 10.74
N ALA A 242 -5.56 7.14 10.20
CA ALA A 242 -6.85 6.88 10.85
C ALA A 242 -7.10 5.38 11.08
N PHE A 243 -6.77 4.51 10.11
CA PHE A 243 -6.88 3.05 10.30
C PHE A 243 -6.02 2.57 11.47
N LEU A 244 -4.77 3.03 11.54
CA LEU A 244 -3.84 2.66 12.61
C LEU A 244 -4.34 3.13 13.98
N GLN A 245 -4.77 4.39 14.08
CA GLN A 245 -5.28 4.99 15.32
C GLN A 245 -6.57 4.30 15.81
N GLU A 246 -7.54 4.08 14.92
CA GLU A 246 -8.80 3.40 15.27
C GLU A 246 -8.53 1.97 15.75
N PHE A 247 -7.72 1.20 15.01
CA PHE A 247 -7.42 -0.17 15.39
C PHE A 247 -6.65 -0.25 16.71
N HIS A 248 -5.65 0.61 16.90
CA HIS A 248 -4.88 0.66 18.15
C HIS A 248 -5.78 0.95 19.35
N TRP A 249 -6.67 1.93 19.22
CA TRP A 249 -7.61 2.29 20.27
C TRP A 249 -8.61 1.17 20.58
N LEU A 250 -9.21 0.56 19.55
CA LEU A 250 -10.16 -0.54 19.72
C LEU A 250 -9.50 -1.73 20.42
N ARG A 251 -8.25 -2.02 20.07
CA ARG A 251 -7.45 -3.07 20.70
C ARG A 251 -7.10 -2.72 22.16
N SER A 252 -6.67 -1.49 22.46
CA SER A 252 -6.29 -1.09 23.82
C SER A 252 -7.49 -1.06 24.78
N LYS A 253 -8.65 -0.62 24.28
CA LYS A 253 -9.94 -0.59 25.00
C LYS A 253 -10.76 -1.88 24.89
N GLY A 254 -10.18 -2.97 24.36
CA GLY A 254 -10.88 -4.25 24.22
C GLY A 254 -11.36 -4.87 25.56
N HIS A 255 -10.77 -4.47 26.69
CA HIS A 255 -11.21 -4.91 28.02
C HIS A 255 -12.61 -4.40 28.39
N VAL A 256 -13.01 -3.21 27.90
CA VAL A 256 -14.33 -2.60 28.15
C VAL A 256 -15.46 -3.51 27.67
N VAL A 257 -15.27 -4.18 26.52
CA VAL A 257 -16.22 -5.16 25.98
C VAL A 257 -16.39 -6.36 26.90
N CYS A 258 -15.32 -6.79 27.59
CA CYS A 258 -15.37 -7.88 28.54
C CYS A 258 -16.12 -7.49 29.82
N GLU A 259 -15.85 -6.28 30.34
CA GLU A 259 -16.48 -5.75 31.55
C GLU A 259 -17.98 -5.51 31.35
N GLY A 260 -18.36 -4.86 30.24
CA GLY A 260 -19.75 -4.56 29.91
C GLY A 260 -20.65 -5.80 29.88
N ARG A 261 -20.13 -6.94 29.42
CA ARG A 261 -20.85 -8.23 29.45
C ARG A 261 -21.05 -8.79 30.85
N GLN A 262 -20.12 -8.53 31.75
CA GLN A 262 -20.26 -8.87 33.18
C GLN A 262 -21.18 -7.87 33.91
N LYS A 263 -21.79 -6.91 33.19
CA LYS A 263 -22.52 -5.77 33.75
C LYS A 263 -21.68 -4.98 34.75
N ARG A 264 -20.38 -4.90 34.47
CA ARG A 264 -19.37 -4.16 35.23
C ARG A 264 -18.78 -3.10 34.27
N GLY A 265 -18.32 -1.98 34.81
CA GLY A 265 -17.76 -0.90 33.98
C GLY A 265 -18.80 0.14 33.52
N ASP A 266 -18.30 1.16 32.83
CA ASP A 266 -19.07 2.31 32.39
C ASP A 266 -19.82 2.02 31.08
N PRO A 267 -21.16 2.09 31.04
CA PRO A 267 -21.94 1.92 29.81
C PRO A 267 -21.54 2.90 28.70
N SER A 268 -21.07 4.11 29.04
CA SER A 268 -20.66 5.12 28.07
C SER A 268 -19.39 4.70 27.31
N GLU A 269 -18.42 4.09 27.99
CA GLU A 269 -17.20 3.59 27.35
C GLU A 269 -17.50 2.41 26.42
N LEU A 270 -18.47 1.56 26.79
CA LEU A 270 -18.90 0.43 25.96
C LEU A 270 -19.60 0.92 24.69
N GLU A 271 -20.48 1.91 24.80
CA GLU A 271 -21.15 2.53 23.65
C GLU A 271 -20.14 3.18 22.71
N GLU A 272 -19.16 3.91 23.25
CA GLU A 272 -18.08 4.52 22.46
C GLU A 272 -17.23 3.45 21.75
N TRP A 273 -16.94 2.32 22.41
CA TRP A 273 -16.22 1.22 21.79
C TRP A 273 -16.97 0.64 20.59
N HIS A 274 -18.28 0.40 20.73
CA HIS A 274 -19.11 -0.08 19.64
C HIS A 274 -19.20 0.95 18.50
N ARG A 275 -19.37 2.23 18.81
CA ARG A 275 -19.41 3.31 17.83
C ARG A 275 -18.11 3.39 17.01
N ARG A 276 -16.94 3.25 17.65
CA ARG A 276 -15.65 3.22 16.94
C ARG A 276 -15.43 1.93 16.16
N ALA A 277 -15.94 0.79 16.64
CA ALA A 277 -15.90 -0.46 15.91
C ALA A 277 -16.73 -0.38 14.61
N ASP A 278 -17.92 0.23 14.65
CA ASP A 278 -18.75 0.48 13.47
C ASP A 278 -18.09 1.47 12.50
N ARG A 279 -17.38 2.47 13.02
CA ARG A 279 -16.54 3.37 12.21
C ARG A 279 -15.43 2.60 11.49
N PHE A 280 -14.71 1.73 12.19
CA PHE A 280 -13.63 0.92 11.61
C PHE A 280 -14.16 -0.06 10.55
N ASP A 281 -15.35 -0.64 10.77
CA ASP A 281 -16.04 -1.46 9.76
C ASP A 281 -16.38 -0.63 8.52
N SER A 282 -16.91 0.57 8.69
CA SER A 282 -17.24 1.48 7.59
C SER A 282 -16.00 1.87 6.76
N MET A 283 -14.87 2.12 7.43
CA MET A 283 -13.58 2.37 6.77
C MET A 283 -13.11 1.14 6.00
N THR A 284 -13.20 -0.06 6.58
CA THR A 284 -12.88 -1.33 5.92
C THR A 284 -13.74 -1.55 4.67
N GLN A 285 -15.04 -1.26 4.76
CA GLN A 285 -15.95 -1.34 3.62
C GLN A 285 -15.55 -0.36 2.50
N ALA A 286 -15.03 0.82 2.83
CA ALA A 286 -14.51 1.75 1.82
C ALA A 286 -13.34 1.16 1.04
N THR A 287 -12.40 0.47 1.71
CA THR A 287 -11.30 -0.24 1.02
C THR A 287 -11.82 -1.39 0.14
N CYS A 288 -12.84 -2.13 0.59
CA CYS A 288 -13.49 -3.15 -0.24
C CYS A 288 -14.15 -2.55 -1.49
N ARG A 289 -14.84 -1.41 -1.35
CA ARG A 289 -15.46 -0.68 -2.48
C ARG A 289 -14.41 -0.16 -3.46
N LEU A 290 -13.32 0.43 -2.97
CA LEU A 290 -12.18 0.85 -3.79
C LEU A 290 -11.69 -0.30 -4.68
N LEU A 291 -11.45 -1.49 -4.11
CA LEU A 291 -11.02 -2.65 -4.89
C LEU A 291 -12.08 -3.08 -5.92
N GLN A 292 -13.37 -3.08 -5.55
CA GLN A 292 -14.46 -3.40 -6.47
C GLN A 292 -14.49 -2.43 -7.67
N HIS A 293 -14.44 -1.13 -7.40
CA HIS A 293 -14.45 -0.09 -8.43
C HIS A 293 -13.22 -0.20 -9.33
N LEU A 294 -12.02 -0.40 -8.75
CA LEU A 294 -10.79 -0.61 -9.50
C LEU A 294 -10.89 -1.82 -10.43
N THR A 295 -11.42 -2.96 -9.97
CA THR A 295 -11.55 -4.15 -10.83
C THR A 295 -12.51 -3.96 -12.00
N ALA A 296 -13.41 -2.97 -11.93
CA ALA A 296 -14.40 -2.65 -12.94
C ALA A 296 -13.94 -1.59 -13.97
N VAL A 297 -12.76 -0.98 -13.79
CA VAL A 297 -12.31 0.08 -14.69
C VAL A 297 -11.92 -0.45 -16.10
N PRO A 298 -12.21 0.32 -17.17
CA PRO A 298 -11.77 -0.01 -18.52
C PRO A 298 -10.25 -0.02 -18.70
N ASN A 299 -9.52 0.83 -17.97
CA ASN A 299 -8.06 0.89 -18.06
C ASN A 299 -7.42 -0.31 -17.34
N ARG A 300 -7.19 -1.40 -18.08
CA ARG A 300 -6.57 -2.61 -17.56
C ARG A 300 -5.14 -2.37 -17.16
N SER A 301 -4.38 -1.57 -17.91
CA SER A 301 -2.99 -1.20 -17.58
C SER A 301 -2.88 -0.62 -16.16
N LEU A 302 -3.71 0.37 -15.83
CA LEU A 302 -3.80 0.96 -14.48
C LEU A 302 -4.17 -0.09 -13.42
N LEU A 303 -5.18 -0.92 -13.72
CA LEU A 303 -5.62 -1.96 -12.77
C LEU A 303 -4.47 -2.92 -12.44
N TYR A 304 -3.78 -3.48 -13.44
CA TYR A 304 -2.77 -4.50 -13.19
C TYR A 304 -1.55 -3.96 -12.44
N ASP A 305 -1.15 -2.72 -12.68
CA ASP A 305 -0.08 -2.05 -11.93
C ASP A 305 -0.45 -1.86 -10.44
N LEU A 306 -1.72 -1.55 -10.14
CA LEU A 306 -2.17 -1.24 -8.78
C LEU A 306 -2.70 -2.45 -8.00
N TYR A 307 -3.22 -3.47 -8.71
CA TYR A 307 -3.99 -4.55 -8.11
C TYR A 307 -3.25 -5.34 -7.01
N PRO A 308 -1.97 -5.75 -7.18
CA PRO A 308 -1.25 -6.51 -6.15
C PRO A 308 -1.22 -5.78 -4.80
N TYR A 309 -0.97 -4.47 -4.84
CA TYR A 309 -0.88 -3.62 -3.66
C TYR A 309 -2.24 -3.45 -2.99
N VAL A 310 -3.28 -3.11 -3.77
CA VAL A 310 -4.64 -2.87 -3.24
C VAL A 310 -5.25 -4.16 -2.69
N TRP A 311 -5.02 -5.30 -3.34
CA TRP A 311 -5.47 -6.60 -2.88
C TRP A 311 -4.88 -6.96 -1.52
N ASP A 312 -3.57 -6.78 -1.35
CA ASP A 312 -2.87 -7.10 -0.10
C ASP A 312 -3.37 -6.23 1.06
N VAL A 313 -3.39 -4.91 0.89
CA VAL A 313 -3.85 -3.99 1.96
C VAL A 313 -5.31 -4.23 2.32
N LYS A 314 -6.18 -4.52 1.33
CA LYS A 314 -7.58 -4.91 1.57
C LYS A 314 -7.65 -6.19 2.41
N GLY A 315 -6.81 -7.18 2.12
CA GLY A 315 -6.72 -8.43 2.87
C GLY A 315 -6.37 -8.20 4.33
N VAL A 316 -5.31 -7.41 4.58
CA VAL A 316 -4.86 -7.05 5.94
C VAL A 316 -5.95 -6.28 6.70
N ILE A 317 -6.53 -5.23 6.12
CA ILE A 317 -7.57 -4.44 6.77
C ILE A 317 -8.81 -5.30 7.07
N SER A 318 -9.21 -6.18 6.14
CA SER A 318 -10.32 -7.13 6.34
C SER A 318 -10.06 -8.06 7.53
N LEU A 319 -8.82 -8.55 7.68
CA LEU A 319 -8.43 -9.41 8.80
C LEU A 319 -8.45 -8.66 10.13
N LEU A 320 -7.95 -7.43 10.16
CA LEU A 320 -8.01 -6.56 11.35
C LEU A 320 -9.47 -6.30 11.77
N ASN A 321 -10.35 -6.05 10.81
CA ASN A 321 -11.77 -5.83 11.08
C ASN A 321 -12.46 -7.11 11.59
N ALA A 322 -12.12 -8.27 11.04
CA ALA A 322 -12.58 -9.56 11.56
C ALA A 322 -12.15 -9.78 13.01
N TYR A 323 -10.91 -9.39 13.35
CA TYR A 323 -10.42 -9.42 14.74
C TYR A 323 -11.19 -8.46 15.66
N VAL A 324 -11.48 -7.23 15.22
CA VAL A 324 -12.32 -6.28 15.97
C VAL A 324 -13.72 -6.86 16.22
N LYS A 325 -14.38 -7.41 15.20
CA LYS A 325 -15.67 -8.09 15.35
C LYS A 325 -15.59 -9.25 16.33
N TRP A 326 -14.54 -10.07 16.23
CA TRP A 326 -14.31 -11.17 17.15
C TRP A 326 -14.14 -10.69 18.60
N MET A 327 -13.43 -9.58 18.86
CA MET A 327 -13.37 -8.98 20.21
C MET A 327 -14.78 -8.56 20.67
N GLY A 328 -15.59 -8.00 19.78
CA GLY A 328 -16.98 -7.63 20.02
C GLY A 328 -17.89 -8.79 20.45
N PHE A 329 -17.63 -10.03 20.00
CA PHE A 329 -18.46 -11.22 20.27
C PHE A 329 -17.84 -12.28 21.21
N SER A 330 -16.52 -12.38 21.32
CA SER A 330 -15.84 -13.45 22.10
C SER A 330 -15.99 -13.29 23.61
N LYS A 331 -16.22 -14.39 24.35
CA LYS A 331 -16.44 -14.41 25.82
C LYS A 331 -15.21 -14.03 26.67
N GLY A 332 -14.19 -13.42 26.06
CA GLY A 332 -12.95 -13.01 26.69
C GLY A 332 -11.74 -13.58 25.94
N TYR A 333 -10.67 -12.79 25.90
CA TYR A 333 -9.38 -13.16 25.28
C TYR A 333 -8.74 -14.42 25.92
N LYS A 334 -9.14 -14.75 27.16
CA LYS A 334 -8.55 -15.85 27.93
C LYS A 334 -8.99 -17.24 27.49
N GLU A 335 -10.08 -17.41 26.74
CA GLU A 335 -10.57 -18.75 26.35
C GLU A 335 -10.20 -19.15 24.91
N ALA A 336 -9.95 -18.20 24.01
CA ALA A 336 -9.62 -18.50 22.60
C ALA A 336 -8.12 -18.57 22.29
N PHE A 337 -7.25 -18.07 23.20
CA PHE A 337 -5.80 -18.03 23.03
C PHE A 337 -5.05 -18.79 24.14
N VAL A 338 -5.68 -19.81 24.74
CA VAL A 338 -4.98 -20.73 25.64
C VAL A 338 -4.09 -21.62 24.78
N SER A 339 -2.78 -21.41 24.92
CA SER A 339 -1.71 -22.22 24.35
C SER A 339 -1.96 -23.71 24.55
N GLY A 340 -1.99 -24.48 23.45
CA GLY A 340 -1.89 -25.94 23.49
C GLY A 340 -2.61 -26.72 22.39
N GLU A 341 -3.77 -26.26 21.90
CA GLU A 341 -4.63 -27.06 21.00
C GLU A 341 -4.96 -26.39 19.65
N GLN A 342 -4.12 -25.47 19.18
CA GLN A 342 -4.31 -24.84 17.88
C GLN A 342 -3.15 -25.13 16.94
N GLU A 343 -3.48 -25.16 15.65
CA GLU A 343 -2.57 -25.42 14.53
C GLU A 343 -1.32 -24.50 14.59
N PRO A 344 -0.11 -25.01 14.29
CA PRO A 344 1.15 -24.31 14.52
C PRO A 344 1.28 -22.93 13.85
N TRP A 345 0.54 -22.67 12.76
CA TRP A 345 0.55 -21.36 12.09
C TRP A 345 -0.27 -20.28 12.80
N LEU A 346 -1.13 -20.65 13.76
CA LEU A 346 -1.92 -19.69 14.54
C LEU A 346 -1.10 -19.00 15.63
N PHE A 347 -0.04 -19.67 16.13
CA PHE A 347 0.92 -19.11 17.07
C PHE A 347 2.15 -18.57 16.35
N ARG A 348 2.34 -17.24 16.37
CA ARG A 348 3.65 -16.63 16.07
C ARG A 348 4.61 -16.83 17.26
N GLY A 349 5.02 -18.08 17.52
CA GLY A 349 5.88 -18.46 18.66
C GLY A 349 6.73 -19.69 18.42
N GLY A 350 7.89 -19.74 19.08
CA GLY A 350 8.96 -20.74 18.96
C GLY A 350 10.33 -20.08 19.15
N LEU A 351 11.39 -20.84 19.48
CA LEU A 351 12.73 -20.28 19.74
C LEU A 351 13.21 -19.40 18.58
N THR A 352 12.93 -19.77 17.33
CA THR A 352 13.25 -18.96 16.15
C THR A 352 12.52 -17.63 16.12
N ALA A 353 11.21 -17.60 16.43
CA ALA A 353 10.43 -16.36 16.49
C ALA A 353 10.83 -15.48 17.69
N GLU A 354 11.23 -16.08 18.81
CA GLU A 354 11.79 -15.38 19.97
C GLU A 354 13.15 -14.75 19.65
N LEU A 355 14.05 -15.51 19.01
CA LEU A 355 15.36 -15.03 18.55
C LEU A 355 15.21 -13.97 17.45
N GLN A 356 14.20 -14.08 16.58
CA GLN A 356 13.88 -13.07 15.56
C GLN A 356 13.30 -11.78 16.16
N ARG A 357 12.54 -11.84 17.27
CA ARG A 357 12.12 -10.65 18.04
C ARG A 357 13.29 -9.96 18.76
N LEU A 358 14.43 -10.65 18.93
CA LEU A 358 15.67 -10.08 19.46
C LEU A 358 16.54 -9.43 18.37
N LEU A 359 16.25 -9.69 17.09
CA LEU A 359 16.83 -8.92 15.99
C LEU A 359 16.10 -7.56 15.91
N PRO A 360 16.80 -6.47 15.58
CA PRO A 360 16.18 -5.16 15.36
C PRO A 360 15.46 -5.18 13.99
N LEU A 361 14.39 -5.96 13.89
CA LEU A 361 13.56 -6.08 12.70
C LEU A 361 12.18 -5.53 13.04
N GLU A 362 11.85 -4.38 12.44
CA GLU A 362 10.64 -3.61 12.73
C GLU A 362 9.35 -4.18 12.11
N SER A 363 9.38 -5.31 11.38
CA SER A 363 8.15 -5.85 10.79
C SER A 363 8.06 -7.37 10.69
N VAL A 364 6.84 -7.89 10.84
CA VAL A 364 6.48 -9.32 10.83
C VAL A 364 6.32 -9.89 9.40
N SER A 365 6.77 -9.13 8.41
CA SER A 365 6.37 -9.26 7.00
C SER A 365 7.25 -10.23 6.19
N ASP A 366 8.37 -10.67 6.76
CA ASP A 366 9.26 -11.69 6.17
C ASP A 366 8.73 -13.13 6.34
N LEU A 367 7.62 -13.30 7.06
CA LEU A 367 7.04 -14.61 7.38
C LEU A 367 5.94 -15.08 6.42
N PHE A 368 5.40 -14.22 5.55
CA PHE A 368 4.23 -14.53 4.72
C PHE A 368 4.45 -14.12 3.25
N LEU A 369 4.71 -15.10 2.40
CA LEU A 369 4.65 -15.01 0.93
C LEU A 369 3.25 -15.44 0.47
N TYR A 370 2.25 -14.58 0.68
CA TYR A 370 0.98 -14.74 -0.03
C TYR A 370 1.13 -14.10 -1.40
N LYS A 371 1.08 -14.91 -2.46
CA LYS A 371 1.06 -14.40 -3.83
C LYS A 371 -0.35 -13.87 -4.14
N PRO A 372 -0.48 -12.68 -4.75
CA PRO A 372 -1.77 -12.23 -5.26
C PRO A 372 -2.27 -13.21 -6.34
N PRO A 373 -3.60 -13.31 -6.57
CA PRO A 373 -4.14 -14.10 -7.67
C PRO A 373 -3.55 -13.66 -9.01
N GLU A 374 -3.24 -14.61 -9.90
CA GLU A 374 -2.66 -14.34 -11.23
C GLU A 374 -3.59 -13.50 -12.12
N SER A 375 -4.90 -13.52 -11.85
CA SER A 375 -5.90 -12.70 -12.54
C SER A 375 -6.68 -11.85 -11.53
N PRO A 376 -6.88 -10.55 -11.78
CA PRO A 376 -7.71 -9.69 -10.96
C PRO A 376 -9.11 -10.25 -10.78
N CYS A 377 -9.60 -10.25 -9.54
CA CYS A 377 -10.91 -10.80 -9.22
C CYS A 377 -11.70 -9.85 -8.30
N SER A 378 -12.98 -9.63 -8.63
CA SER A 378 -13.91 -8.86 -7.80
C SER A 378 -14.61 -9.71 -6.72
N LYS A 379 -14.30 -11.01 -6.63
CA LYS A 379 -14.86 -11.91 -5.61
C LYS A 379 -14.35 -11.49 -4.22
N ASN A 380 -15.22 -10.82 -3.49
CA ASN A 380 -14.94 -10.36 -2.14
C ASN A 380 -15.35 -11.43 -1.14
N TYR A 381 -14.36 -12.02 -0.48
CA TYR A 381 -14.59 -12.87 0.68
C TYR A 381 -14.65 -12.00 1.94
N ASN A 382 -15.75 -12.13 2.69
CA ASN A 382 -15.92 -11.49 3.98
C ASN A 382 -15.44 -12.45 5.07
N ILE A 383 -14.35 -12.10 5.74
CA ILE A 383 -13.90 -12.81 6.93
C ILE A 383 -14.76 -12.33 8.10
N ARG A 384 -15.48 -13.25 8.75
CA ARG A 384 -16.30 -12.95 9.92
C ARG A 384 -16.24 -14.11 10.92
N PRO A 385 -16.55 -13.85 12.21
CA PRO A 385 -16.69 -14.91 13.19
C PRO A 385 -17.71 -15.98 12.74
N TYR A 386 -17.42 -17.22 13.13
CA TYR A 386 -18.33 -18.36 12.99
C TYR A 386 -19.67 -18.06 13.66
N ALA A 387 -20.76 -18.36 12.96
CA ALA A 387 -22.12 -18.34 13.49
C ALA A 387 -22.72 -19.76 13.41
N PRO A 388 -23.69 -20.12 14.26
CA PRO A 388 -24.31 -21.46 14.22
C PRO A 388 -24.89 -21.87 12.87
N ARG A 389 -25.30 -20.90 12.04
CA ARG A 389 -25.77 -21.13 10.65
C ARG A 389 -24.67 -21.62 9.70
N ASP A 390 -23.40 -21.45 10.06
CA ASP A 390 -22.25 -21.84 9.24
C ASP A 390 -21.87 -23.31 9.45
N GLU A 391 -22.39 -23.94 10.52
CA GLU A 391 -22.02 -25.28 10.95
C GLU A 391 -22.05 -26.29 9.81
N THR A 392 -23.20 -26.39 9.13
CA THR A 392 -23.40 -27.32 8.01
C THR A 392 -22.43 -27.06 6.86
N LEU A 393 -22.15 -25.80 6.52
CA LEU A 393 -21.24 -25.45 5.43
C LEU A 393 -19.78 -25.74 5.78
N VAL A 394 -19.38 -25.52 7.03
CA VAL A 394 -18.03 -25.82 7.52
C VAL A 394 -17.79 -27.32 7.49
N TYR A 395 -18.75 -28.10 7.99
CA TYR A 395 -18.70 -29.56 7.92
C TYR A 395 -18.66 -30.08 6.48
N GLU A 396 -19.45 -29.48 5.58
CA GLU A 396 -19.44 -29.83 4.15
C GLU A 396 -18.07 -29.56 3.51
N ILE A 397 -17.41 -28.45 3.85
CA ILE A 397 -16.04 -28.15 3.39
C ILE A 397 -15.08 -29.20 3.95
N CYS A 398 -15.10 -29.46 5.26
CA CYS A 398 -14.24 -30.45 5.90
C CYS A 398 -14.37 -31.83 5.26
N ARG A 399 -15.59 -32.25 4.91
CA ARG A 399 -15.84 -33.50 4.16
C ARG A 399 -15.24 -33.46 2.76
N LYS A 400 -15.46 -32.39 2.00
CA LYS A 400 -14.95 -32.23 0.63
C LYS A 400 -13.43 -32.09 0.54
N THR A 401 -12.77 -31.74 1.63
CA THR A 401 -11.32 -31.55 1.70
C THR A 401 -10.62 -32.56 2.61
N CYS A 402 -11.34 -33.59 3.06
CA CYS A 402 -10.88 -34.58 4.04
C CYS A 402 -9.70 -35.44 3.53
N ASP A 403 -9.65 -35.73 2.23
CA ASP A 403 -8.68 -36.65 1.63
C ASP A 403 -8.05 -36.01 0.38
N ASP A 404 -7.11 -35.09 0.58
CA ASP A 404 -6.40 -34.36 -0.50
C ASP A 404 -7.31 -33.74 -1.58
N GLY A 405 -8.53 -33.33 -1.19
CA GLY A 405 -9.55 -32.76 -2.08
C GLY A 405 -10.62 -33.74 -2.59
N MET A 406 -10.67 -34.96 -2.06
CA MET A 406 -11.72 -35.95 -2.31
C MET A 406 -12.82 -35.90 -1.25
N ASP A 407 -14.03 -36.31 -1.65
CA ASP A 407 -15.23 -36.29 -0.80
C ASP A 407 -15.22 -37.42 0.24
N GLY A 408 -14.99 -37.05 1.50
CA GLY A 408 -14.93 -37.96 2.66
C GLY A 408 -16.30 -38.32 3.28
N THR A 409 -17.41 -38.13 2.57
CA THR A 409 -18.77 -38.44 3.06
C THR A 409 -18.91 -39.87 3.60
N GLU A 410 -18.20 -40.84 3.00
CA GLU A 410 -18.25 -42.24 3.42
C GLU A 410 -17.43 -42.53 4.68
N VAL A 411 -16.50 -41.64 5.05
CA VAL A 411 -15.61 -41.80 6.21
C VAL A 411 -16.27 -41.29 7.50
N PHE A 412 -17.19 -40.33 7.40
CA PHE A 412 -17.90 -39.74 8.53
C PHE A 412 -19.42 -39.73 8.32
N PRO A 413 -20.07 -40.91 8.27
CA PRO A 413 -21.49 -41.02 7.93
C PRO A 413 -22.45 -40.47 9.00
N ASP A 414 -22.01 -40.40 10.26
CA ASP A 414 -22.83 -39.99 11.41
C ASP A 414 -22.69 -38.50 11.76
N TYR A 415 -21.83 -37.77 11.05
CA TYR A 415 -21.59 -36.34 11.27
C TYR A 415 -22.04 -35.58 10.01
N PRO A 416 -22.86 -34.51 10.15
CA PRO A 416 -23.29 -33.72 9.00
C PRO A 416 -22.09 -33.27 8.16
#